data_AF-A0A916YM25-F1
#
_entry.id   AF-A0A916YM25-F1
#
_cell.length_a   1.000
_cell.length_b   1.000
_cell.length_c   1.000
_cell.angle_alpha   90.00
_cell.angle_beta   90.00
_cell.angle_gamma   90.00
#
_symmetry.space_group_name_H-M   'P 1'
#
loop_
_entity.id
_entity.type
_entity.pdbx_description
1 polymer ?
#
loop_
_entity_poly.entity_id
_entity_poly.type
_entity_poly.pdbx_seq_one_letter_code
_entity_poly.pdbx_strand_id
1 'polypeptide(L)' 'MMNQIKLSTYINECIQTGFRMERVVEDVVLPEHTEPDHPMRWYSLEKASLIPPAFIVKCSKPQIVT' A
#
# COMPACT_ATOMS: atom_id res chain seq x y z
N MET A 1 -15.72 2.11 11.13
CA MET A 1 -14.78 3.25 11.26
C MET A 1 -13.51 2.83 10.53
N MET A 2 -13.07 3.57 9.51
CA MET A 2 -11.89 3.20 8.72
C MET A 2 -10.65 3.60 9.52
N ASN A 3 -9.90 2.63 10.04
CA ASN A 3 -8.69 2.91 10.80
C ASN A 3 -7.61 3.44 9.85
N GLN A 4 -7.31 4.75 9.95
CA GLN A 4 -6.20 5.38 9.24
C GLN A 4 -4.88 4.99 9.92
N ILE A 5 -4.42 3.77 9.67
CA ILE A 5 -3.13 3.28 10.15
C ILE A 5 -2.06 3.70 9.14
N LYS A 6 -0.99 4.33 9.63
CA LYS A 6 0.15 4.75 8.80
C LYS A 6 0.87 3.52 8.25
N LEU A 7 1.41 3.60 7.04
CA LEU A 7 2.25 2.55 6.45
C LEU A 7 3.38 2.12 7.39
N SER A 8 4.02 3.07 8.07
CA SER A 8 5.08 2.81 9.03
C SER A 8 4.64 1.89 10.17
N THR A 9 3.37 1.95 10.59
CA THR A 9 2.85 1.04 11.61
C THR A 9 2.86 -0.39 11.10
N TYR A 10 2.33 -0.66 9.90
CA TYR A 10 2.35 -2.02 9.32
C TYR A 10 3.78 -2.57 9.18
N ILE A 11 4.71 -1.76 8.69
CA ILE A 11 6.12 -2.14 8.53
C ILE A 11 6.74 -2.49 9.89
N ASN A 12 6.54 -1.64 10.90
CA ASN A 12 7.12 -1.85 12.22
C ASN A 12 6.55 -3.08 12.92
N GLU A 13 5.25 -3.34 12.80
CA GLU A 13 4.62 -4.54 13.36
C GLU A 13 5.16 -5.83 12.70
N CYS A 14 5.38 -5.81 11.38
CA CYS A 14 6.05 -6.92 10.68
C CYS A 14 7.46 -7.16 11.22
N ILE A 15 8.26 -6.10 11.35
CA ILE A 15 9.63 -6.17 11.88
C ILE A 15 9.63 -6.71 13.32
N GLN A 16 8.75 -6.19 14.18
CA GLN A 16 8.62 -6.60 15.57
C GLN A 16 8.25 -8.08 15.72
N THR A 17 7.47 -8.61 14.76
CA THR A 17 7.10 -10.03 14.70
C THR A 17 8.22 -10.93 14.13
N GLY A 18 9.33 -10.33 13.70
CA GLY A 18 10.51 -11.04 13.18
C GLY A 18 10.49 -11.25 11.67
N PHE A 19 9.67 -10.52 10.92
CA PHE A 19 9.77 -10.50 9.47
C PHE A 19 10.89 -9.57 9.00
N ARG A 20 11.60 -9.99 7.96
CA ARG A 20 12.51 -9.16 7.18
C ARG A 20 11.76 -8.55 6.01
N MET A 21 11.83 -7.23 5.88
CA MET A 21 11.22 -6.52 4.75
C MET A 21 12.03 -6.76 3.47
N GLU A 22 11.35 -7.06 2.36
CA GLU A 22 11.98 -7.30 1.06
C GLU A 22 11.62 -6.24 0.03
N ARG A 23 10.36 -5.81 -0.02
CA ARG A 23 9.88 -4.80 -0.97
C ARG A 23 8.64 -4.12 -0.42
N VAL A 24 8.56 -2.81 -0.63
CA VAL A 24 7.35 -2.02 -0.45
C VAL A 24 7.04 -1.37 -1.79
N VAL A 25 5.79 -1.44 -2.23
CA VAL A 25 5.31 -0.80 -3.47
C VAL A 25 4.17 0.12 -3.11
N GLU A 26 4.35 1.39 -3.44
CA GLU A 26 3.34 2.45 -3.35
C GLU A 26 3.17 3.00 -4.76
N ASP A 27 2.40 2.28 -5.58
CA ASP A 27 2.27 2.56 -7.01
C ASP A 27 0.80 2.56 -7.43
N VAL A 28 0.53 3.29 -8.51
CA VAL A 28 -0.81 3.51 -9.06
C VAL A 28 -0.76 3.28 -10.56
N VAL A 29 -1.40 2.21 -11.01
CA VAL A 29 -1.61 1.99 -12.44
C VAL A 29 -2.89 2.72 -12.84
N LEU A 30 -2.71 3.82 -13.58
CA LEU A 30 -3.82 4.59 -14.16
C LEU A 30 -3.94 4.22 -15.64
N PRO A 31 -5.15 3.94 -16.16
CA PRO A 31 -5.33 3.71 -17.59
C PRO A 31 -5.06 5.01 -18.38
N GLU A 32 -4.35 4.92 -19.52
CA GLU A 32 -3.99 6.06 -20.37
C GLU A 32 -5.21 6.80 -20.94
N HIS A 33 -6.34 6.10 -21.10
CA HIS A 33 -7.58 6.64 -21.65
C HIS A 33 -8.77 6.21 -20.78
N THR A 34 -9.21 7.11 -19.91
CA THR A 34 -10.46 6.93 -19.15
C THR A 34 -11.23 8.25 -19.20
N GLU A 35 -12.53 8.17 -19.43
CA GLU A 35 -13.44 9.32 -19.32
C GLU A 35 -13.33 9.97 -17.93
N PRO A 36 -13.49 11.30 -17.80
CA PRO A 36 -13.43 11.96 -16.51
C PRO A 36 -14.43 11.34 -15.52
N ASP A 37 -13.91 10.71 -14.47
CA ASP A 37 -14.74 10.11 -13.42
C ASP A 37 -15.57 11.18 -12.72
N HIS A 38 -16.78 10.81 -12.27
CA HIS A 38 -17.59 11.68 -11.42
C HIS A 38 -16.78 12.12 -10.17
N PRO A 39 -16.69 13.42 -9.86
CA PRO A 39 -15.80 13.95 -8.81
C PRO A 39 -16.11 13.45 -7.39
N MET A 40 -17.32 12.91 -7.19
CA MET A 40 -17.80 12.33 -5.94
C MET A 40 -17.32 10.89 -5.70
N ARG A 41 -16.63 10.24 -6.65
CA ARG A 41 -16.00 8.93 -6.39
C ARG A 41 -14.85 9.09 -5.40
N TRP A 42 -14.78 8.15 -4.46
CA TRP A 42 -13.69 8.06 -3.47
C TRP A 42 -12.34 7.77 -4.13
N TYR A 43 -12.35 7.04 -5.25
CA TYR A 43 -11.18 6.71 -6.06
C TYR A 43 -11.34 7.25 -7.49
N SER A 44 -11.47 8.58 -7.62
CA SER A 44 -11.32 9.19 -8.95
C SER A 44 -9.87 9.06 -9.42
N LEU A 45 -9.66 9.02 -10.73
CA LEU A 45 -8.32 9.08 -11.35
C LEU A 45 -7.44 10.18 -10.77
N GLU A 46 -8.01 11.37 -10.58
CA GLU A 46 -7.31 12.51 -9.99
C GLU A 46 -6.84 12.21 -8.56
N LYS A 47 -7.71 11.65 -7.70
CA LYS A 47 -7.35 11.29 -6.32
C LYS A 47 -6.33 10.16 -6.27
N ALA A 48 -6.48 9.16 -7.14
CA ALA A 48 -5.55 8.04 -7.25
C ALA A 48 -4.16 8.48 -7.72
N SER A 49 -4.06 9.50 -8.57
CA SER A 49 -2.76 10.05 -9.02
C SER A 49 -1.97 10.77 -7.92
N LEU A 50 -2.66 11.27 -6.88
CA LEU A 50 -2.05 12.06 -5.80
C LEU A 50 -1.68 11.22 -4.58
N ILE A 51 -2.46 10.19 -4.28
CA ILE A 51 -2.25 9.30 -3.13
C ILE A 51 -2.45 7.86 -3.60
N PRO A 52 -1.44 6.99 -3.46
CA PRO A 52 -1.59 5.57 -3.75
C PRO A 52 -2.78 4.98 -2.98
N PRO A 53 -3.77 4.38 -3.66
CA PRO A 53 -4.96 3.86 -3.01
C PRO A 53 -4.66 2.64 -2.14
N ALA A 54 -3.51 1.99 -2.40
CA ALA A 54 -3.02 0.82 -1.69
C ALA A 54 -1.49 0.82 -1.70
N PHE A 55 -0.93 0.05 -0.78
CA PHE A 55 0.47 -0.34 -0.77
C PHE A 55 0.59 -1.85 -0.71
N ILE A 56 1.68 -2.39 -1.24
CA ILE A 56 1.98 -3.84 -1.21
C ILE A 56 3.30 -4.03 -0.47
N VAL A 57 3.30 -4.93 0.51
CA VAL A 57 4.48 -5.26 1.31
C VAL A 57 4.84 -6.72 1.09
N LYS A 58 6.07 -6.96 0.65
CA LYS A 58 6.70 -8.29 0.62
C LYS A 58 7.67 -8.40 1.78
N CYS A 59 7.53 -9.46 2.57
CA CYS A 59 8.43 -9.78 3.66
C CYS A 59 8.61 -11.30 3.80
N SER A 60 9.71 -11.72 4.40
CA SER A 60 9.98 -13.12 4.73
C SER A 60 10.26 -13.29 6.20
N LYS A 61 9.83 -14.42 6.75
CA LYS A 61 10.22 -14.83 8.10
C LYS A 61 11.45 -15.73 7.99
N PRO A 62 12.62 -15.32 8.51
CA PRO A 62 13.79 -16.17 8.49
C PRO A 62 13.48 -17.48 9.24
N GLN A 63 13.78 -18.63 8.62
CA GLN A 63 13.77 -19.88 9.37
C GLN A 63 15.01 -19.92 10.26
N ILE A 64 14.79 -20.09 11.57
CA ILE A 64 15.88 -20.37 12.48
C ILE A 64 16.26 -21.83 12.21
N VAL A 65 17.43 -22.04 11.58
CA VAL A 65 18.02 -23.37 11.50
C VAL A 65 18.72 -23.59 12.83
N THR A 66 18.08 -24.35 13.71
CA THR A 66 18.62 -24.78 15.01
C THR A 66 19.58 -25.95 14.84
#